data_AF-A0A2U1L6C4-F1
#
_entry.id   AF-A0A2U1L6C4-F1
#
_cell.length_a   1.000
_cell.length_b   1.000
_cell.length_c   1.000
_cell.angle_alpha   90.00
_cell.angle_beta   90.00
_cell.angle_gamma   90.00
#
_symmetry.space_group_name_H-M   'P 1'
#
loop_
_entity.id
_entity.type
_entity.pdbx_description
1 polymer ?
#
loop_
_entity_poly.entity_id
_entity_poly.type
_entity_poly.pdbx_seq_one_letter_code
_entity_poly.pdbx_strand_id
1 'polypeptide(L)'
;MTCQICYRKGHNSLGSIEDVQHVFFKCDVAVEVWKKVASWLDLQIPAIDDISMLLDWAEASISDAKKRKVVGAIIYTTIWMLWRFRNSIVFKDPKMKKSHIYDNIVIHSFDWCMNRCGLDKRCFAIDLITNRLEPFETSLDDH
;
A
#
# COMPACT_ATOMS: atom_id res chain seq x y z
N MET A 1 -20.26 -11.79 -11.04
CA MET A 1 -19.15 -11.98 -12.02
C MET A 1 -17.95 -12.50 -11.24
N THR A 2 -17.21 -13.47 -11.77
CA THR A 2 -16.04 -14.05 -11.09
C THR A 2 -14.87 -13.07 -11.09
N CYS A 3 -14.09 -13.05 -9.99
CA CYS A 3 -12.92 -12.18 -9.89
C CYS A 3 -11.91 -12.48 -11.00
N GLN A 4 -11.67 -11.48 -11.86
CA GLN A 4 -10.77 -11.59 -13.00
C GLN A 4 -9.30 -11.75 -12.57
N ILE A 5 -8.94 -11.24 -11.38
CA ILE A 5 -7.62 -11.46 -10.78
C ILE A 5 -7.44 -12.93 -10.40
N CYS A 6 -8.43 -13.53 -9.74
CA CYS A 6 -8.38 -14.92 -9.27
C CYS A 6 -8.52 -15.92 -10.43
N TYR A 7 -9.37 -15.62 -11.41
CA TYR A 7 -9.61 -16.49 -12.57
C TYR A 7 -8.34 -16.79 -13.38
N ARG A 8 -7.41 -15.84 -13.48
CA ARG A 8 -6.16 -16.01 -14.25
C ARG A 8 -5.16 -17.01 -13.63
N LYS A 9 -5.36 -17.42 -12.36
CA LYS A 9 -4.42 -18.31 -11.66
C LYS A 9 -4.63 -19.81 -11.92
N GLY A 10 -5.74 -20.25 -12.52
CA GLY A 10 -5.98 -21.69 -12.76
C GLY A 10 -6.04 -22.56 -11.49
N HIS A 11 -6.14 -21.96 -10.31
CA HIS A 11 -6.34 -22.65 -9.03
C HIS A 11 -7.84 -22.81 -8.75
N ASN A 12 -8.25 -23.98 -8.26
CA ASN A 12 -9.61 -24.35 -7.84
C ASN A 12 -10.18 -23.55 -6.64
N SER A 13 -9.85 -22.27 -6.49
CA SER A 13 -10.67 -21.40 -5.65
C SER A 13 -11.94 -21.11 -6.46
N LEU A 14 -13.07 -21.71 -6.06
CA LEU A 14 -14.40 -21.35 -6.57
C LEU A 14 -14.44 -19.85 -6.80
N GLY A 15 -14.71 -19.44 -8.04
CA GLY A 15 -14.65 -18.05 -8.47
C GLY A 15 -15.49 -17.17 -7.53
N SER A 16 -14.80 -16.55 -6.59
CA SER A 16 -15.38 -15.59 -5.66
C SER A 16 -15.99 -14.46 -6.49
N ILE A 17 -17.15 -14.00 -6.04
CA ILE A 17 -17.83 -12.88 -6.67
C ILE A 17 -16.88 -11.67 -6.60
N GLU A 18 -16.65 -11.04 -7.75
CA GLU A 18 -15.90 -9.81 -7.82
C GLU A 18 -16.72 -8.68 -7.20
N ASP A 19 -16.35 -8.28 -6.00
CA ASP A 19 -16.81 -7.05 -5.36
C ASP A 19 -15.60 -6.19 -4.92
N VAL A 20 -15.90 -4.99 -4.40
CA VAL A 20 -14.89 -4.01 -4.00
C VAL A 20 -13.97 -4.60 -2.92
N GLN A 21 -14.56 -5.24 -1.91
CA GLN A 21 -13.83 -5.85 -0.80
C GLN A 21 -12.91 -6.97 -1.29
N HIS A 22 -13.38 -7.79 -2.22
CA HIS A 22 -12.62 -8.89 -2.77
C HIS A 22 -11.43 -8.38 -3.59
N VAL A 23 -11.65 -7.41 -4.49
CA VAL A 23 -10.57 -6.86 -5.34
C VAL A 23 -9.49 -6.18 -4.50
N PHE A 24 -9.88 -5.49 -3.43
CA PHE A 24 -8.92 -4.70 -2.64
C PHE A 24 -8.34 -5.41 -1.42
N PHE A 25 -8.98 -6.44 -0.87
CA PHE A 25 -8.55 -7.04 0.39
C PHE A 25 -8.50 -8.57 0.39
N LYS A 26 -9.43 -9.26 -0.30
CA LYS A 26 -9.60 -10.73 -0.13
C LYS A 26 -8.98 -11.57 -1.24
N CYS A 27 -8.73 -11.00 -2.41
CA CYS A 27 -8.06 -11.70 -3.51
C CYS A 27 -6.61 -12.05 -3.12
N ASP A 28 -6.10 -13.21 -3.56
CA ASP A 28 -4.73 -13.66 -3.23
C ASP A 28 -3.67 -12.59 -3.56
N VAL A 29 -3.82 -11.89 -4.68
CA VAL A 29 -2.92 -10.81 -5.07
C VAL A 29 -3.02 -9.64 -4.09
N ALA A 30 -4.24 -9.26 -3.69
CA ALA A 30 -4.44 -8.20 -2.70
C ALA A 30 -3.84 -8.58 -1.35
N VAL A 31 -4.07 -9.80 -0.86
CA VAL A 31 -3.50 -10.30 0.40
C VAL A 31 -1.98 -10.30 0.35
N GLU A 32 -1.37 -10.79 -0.73
CA GLU A 32 0.08 -10.78 -0.90
C GLU A 32 0.65 -9.36 -0.95
N VAL A 33 -0.03 -8.41 -1.60
CA VAL A 33 0.37 -7.01 -1.69
C VAL A 33 0.31 -6.34 -0.33
N TRP A 34 -0.79 -6.49 0.41
CA TRP A 34 -0.94 -5.91 1.74
C TRP A 34 0.10 -6.46 2.73
N LYS A 35 0.43 -7.76 2.66
CA LYS A 35 1.53 -8.34 3.45
C LYS A 35 2.87 -7.67 3.17
N LYS A 36 3.20 -7.42 1.90
CA LYS A 36 4.43 -6.71 1.53
C LYS A 36 4.43 -5.26 2.00
N VAL A 37 3.31 -4.57 1.87
CA VAL A 37 3.15 -3.19 2.35
C VAL A 37 3.27 -3.10 3.87
N ALA A 38 2.61 -4.00 4.60
CA ALA A 38 2.71 -4.09 6.06
C ALA A 38 4.16 -4.32 6.51
N SER A 39 4.86 -5.25 5.84
CA SER A 39 6.28 -5.52 6.08
C SER A 39 7.19 -4.34 5.74
N TRP A 40 6.89 -3.58 4.69
CA TRP A 40 7.66 -2.38 4.33
C TRP A 40 7.47 -1.25 5.35
N LEU A 41 6.25 -1.08 5.84
CA LEU A 41 5.93 -0.03 6.81
C LEU A 41 6.37 -0.37 8.25
N ASP A 42 6.77 -1.62 8.50
CA ASP A 42 6.93 -2.19 9.84
C ASP A 42 5.69 -1.95 10.72
N LEU A 43 4.51 -2.24 10.16
CA LEU A 43 3.22 -2.07 10.82
C LEU A 43 2.42 -3.38 10.81
N GLN A 44 1.77 -3.67 11.93
CA GLN A 44 0.77 -4.73 12.02
C GLN A 44 -0.57 -4.20 11.51
N ILE A 45 -0.77 -4.23 10.19
CA ILE A 45 -2.05 -3.87 9.57
C ILE A 45 -3.06 -4.97 9.93
N PRO A 46 -4.16 -4.66 10.65
CA PRO A 46 -5.17 -5.63 10.98
C PRO A 46 -5.89 -6.15 9.74
N ALA A 47 -6.54 -7.31 9.87
CA ALA A 47 -7.38 -7.87 8.81
C ALA A 47 -8.64 -7.01 8.64
N ILE A 48 -8.53 -5.97 7.81
CA ILE A 48 -9.61 -5.05 7.46
C ILE A 48 -9.99 -5.29 6.01
N ASP A 49 -11.28 -5.37 5.73
CA ASP A 49 -11.84 -5.53 4.39
C ASP A 49 -12.64 -4.32 3.90
N ASP A 50 -12.52 -3.19 4.59
CA ASP A 50 -13.14 -1.91 4.25
C ASP A 50 -12.12 -0.75 4.23
N ILE A 51 -12.24 0.12 3.23
CA ILE A 51 -11.30 1.23 3.02
C ILE A 51 -11.41 2.27 4.15
N SER A 52 -12.62 2.58 4.62
CA SER A 52 -12.82 3.56 5.68
C SER A 52 -12.24 3.07 7.00
N MET A 53 -12.50 1.81 7.36
CA MET A 53 -11.91 1.20 8.55
C MET A 53 -10.38 1.18 8.51
N LEU A 54 -9.78 0.97 7.33
CA LEU A 54 -8.32 0.97 7.18
C LEU A 54 -7.73 2.36 7.41
N LEU A 55 -8.40 3.40 6.91
CA LEU A 55 -7.99 4.78 7.12
C LEU A 55 -8.18 5.21 8.58
N ASP A 56 -9.29 4.83 9.19
CA ASP A 56 -9.57 5.10 10.62
C ASP A 56 -8.54 4.41 11.51
N TRP A 57 -8.16 3.17 11.18
CA TRP A 57 -7.08 2.46 11.86
C TRP A 57 -5.75 3.22 11.75
N ALA A 58 -5.40 3.73 10.57
CA ALA A 58 -4.17 4.48 10.37
C ALA A 58 -4.18 5.81 11.17
N GLU A 59 -5.35 6.46 11.28
CA GLU A 59 -5.53 7.65 12.11
C GLU A 59 -5.39 7.35 13.60
N ALA A 60 -5.96 6.25 14.07
CA ALA A 60 -5.89 5.85 15.47
C ALA A 60 -4.51 5.30 15.89
N SER A 61 -3.81 4.62 14.97
CA SER A 61 -2.59 3.87 15.30
C SER A 61 -1.30 4.67 15.15
N ILE A 62 -1.33 5.79 14.42
CA ILE A 62 -0.12 6.57 14.09
C ILE A 62 -0.25 7.98 14.67
N SER A 63 0.42 8.21 15.79
CA SER A 63 0.42 9.51 16.49
C SER A 63 1.10 10.62 15.68
N ASP A 64 2.25 10.32 15.06
CA ASP A 64 2.99 11.28 14.24
C ASP A 64 2.21 11.66 12.97
N ALA A 65 1.86 12.95 12.87
CA ALA A 65 1.06 13.48 11.76
C ALA A 65 1.74 13.39 10.39
N LYS A 66 3.08 13.45 10.33
CA LYS A 66 3.82 13.30 9.07
C LYS A 66 3.84 11.84 8.65
N LYS A 67 4.19 10.92 9.57
CA LYS A 67 4.15 9.47 9.33
C LYS A 67 2.75 9.05 8.88
N ARG A 68 1.72 9.57 9.53
CA ARG A 68 0.34 9.31 9.18
C ARG A 68 -0.03 9.75 7.77
N LYS A 69 0.38 10.95 7.35
CA LYS A 69 0.20 11.41 5.95
C LYS A 69 0.88 10.48 4.95
N VAL A 70 2.09 10.01 5.26
CA VAL A 70 2.84 9.08 4.40
C VAL A 70 2.15 7.72 4.33
N VAL A 71 1.74 7.15 5.47
CA VAL A 71 1.02 5.88 5.48
C VAL A 71 -0.31 5.99 4.73
N GLY A 72 -1.05 7.08 4.90
CA GLY A 72 -2.24 7.38 4.10
C GLY A 72 -1.94 7.40 2.60
N ALA A 73 -0.86 8.04 2.17
CA ALA A 73 -0.39 8.02 0.78
C ALA A 73 -0.19 6.61 0.24
N ILE A 74 0.48 5.76 1.04
CA ILE A 74 0.82 4.38 0.68
C ILE A 74 -0.44 3.53 0.61
N ILE A 75 -1.40 3.72 1.53
CA ILE A 75 -2.71 3.07 1.49
C ILE A 75 -3.45 3.42 0.20
N TYR A 76 -3.58 4.70 -0.14
CA TYR A 76 -4.25 5.14 -1.37
C TYR A 76 -3.54 4.62 -2.62
N THR A 77 -2.21 4.65 -2.64
CA THR A 77 -1.41 4.15 -3.76
C THR A 77 -1.58 2.65 -3.93
N THR A 78 -1.65 1.90 -2.84
CA THR A 78 -1.88 0.44 -2.84
C THR A 78 -3.25 0.11 -3.45
N ILE A 79 -4.31 0.78 -2.99
CA ILE A 79 -5.67 0.61 -3.54
C ILE A 79 -5.69 0.94 -5.04
N TRP A 80 -5.09 2.07 -5.43
CA TRP A 80 -5.02 2.48 -6.82
C TRP A 80 -4.26 1.47 -7.69
N MET A 81 -3.16 0.91 -7.19
CA MET A 81 -2.38 -0.10 -7.91
C MET A 81 -3.12 -1.42 -8.07
N LEU A 82 -3.88 -1.86 -7.04
CA LEU A 82 -4.74 -3.04 -7.14
C LEU A 82 -5.86 -2.82 -8.17
N TRP A 83 -6.51 -1.65 -8.14
CA TRP A 83 -7.51 -1.28 -9.14
C TRP A 83 -6.93 -1.24 -10.57
N ARG A 84 -5.75 -0.64 -10.72
CA ARG A 84 -5.05 -0.56 -12.01
C ARG A 84 -4.68 -1.94 -12.53
N PHE A 85 -4.21 -2.84 -11.68
CA PHE A 85 -3.92 -4.23 -12.03
C PHE A 85 -5.19 -4.99 -12.43
N ARG A 86 -6.30 -4.83 -11.71
CA ARG A 86 -7.60 -5.40 -12.10
C ARG A 86 -7.99 -4.94 -13.51
N ASN A 87 -7.87 -3.64 -13.78
CA ASN A 87 -8.21 -3.08 -15.09
C ASN A 87 -7.27 -3.56 -16.19
N SER A 88 -5.98 -3.74 -15.90
CA SER A 88 -5.04 -4.28 -16.88
C SER A 88 -5.41 -5.71 -17.32
N ILE A 89 -6.02 -6.50 -16.44
CA ILE A 89 -6.55 -7.82 -16.79
C ILE A 89 -7.75 -7.69 -17.73
N VAL A 90 -8.71 -6.83 -17.39
CA VAL A 90 -9.93 -6.61 -18.19
C VAL A 90 -9.59 -6.10 -19.60
N PHE A 91 -8.68 -5.14 -19.69
CA PHE A 91 -8.25 -4.55 -20.97
C PHE A 91 -7.10 -5.30 -21.63
N LYS A 92 -6.67 -6.43 -21.06
CA LYS A 92 -5.57 -7.27 -21.57
C LYS A 92 -4.27 -6.48 -21.83
N ASP A 93 -3.94 -5.53 -20.96
CA ASP A 93 -2.71 -4.74 -21.06
C ASP A 93 -1.49 -5.65 -20.72
N PRO A 94 -0.58 -5.91 -21.68
CA PRO A 94 0.55 -6.79 -21.47
C PRO A 94 1.66 -6.18 -20.61
N LYS A 95 1.65 -4.86 -20.38
CA LYS A 95 2.71 -4.14 -19.67
C LYS A 95 2.64 -4.33 -18.15
N MET A 96 1.42 -4.52 -17.63
CA MET A 96 1.19 -4.65 -16.20
C MET A 96 1.26 -6.13 -15.78
N LYS A 97 2.31 -6.46 -15.02
CA LYS A 97 2.55 -7.80 -14.45
C LYS A 97 2.35 -7.76 -12.94
N LYS A 98 1.93 -8.88 -12.36
CA LYS A 98 1.77 -9.02 -10.90
C LYS A 98 3.07 -8.67 -10.15
N SER A 99 4.22 -9.06 -10.69
CA SER A 99 5.54 -8.76 -10.13
C SER A 99 5.79 -7.25 -9.98
N HIS A 100 5.23 -6.43 -10.86
CA HIS A 100 5.46 -4.97 -10.85
C HIS A 100 4.57 -4.23 -9.84
N ILE A 101 3.55 -4.87 -9.25
CA ILE A 101 2.57 -4.15 -8.41
C ILE A 101 3.27 -3.48 -7.23
N TYR A 102 4.09 -4.25 -6.50
CA TYR A 102 4.79 -3.74 -5.31
C TYR A 102 5.78 -2.62 -5.67
N ASP A 103 6.62 -2.81 -6.68
CA ASP A 103 7.60 -1.80 -7.09
C ASP A 103 6.93 -0.49 -7.50
N ASN A 104 5.81 -0.58 -8.24
CA ASN A 104 5.02 0.60 -8.60
C ASN A 104 4.36 1.26 -7.38
N ILE A 105 3.96 0.49 -6.35
CA ILE A 105 3.47 1.10 -5.10
C ILE A 105 4.57 1.94 -4.46
N VAL A 106 5.80 1.42 -4.35
CA VAL A 106 6.92 2.16 -3.76
C VAL A 106 7.23 3.43 -4.56
N ILE A 107 7.36 3.31 -5.88
CA ILE A 107 7.67 4.43 -6.78
C ILE A 107 6.58 5.50 -6.72
N HIS A 108 5.30 5.12 -6.87
CA HIS A 108 4.22 6.09 -6.90
C HIS A 108 3.92 6.71 -5.53
N SER A 109 4.15 5.97 -4.45
CA SER A 109 4.05 6.52 -3.09
C SER A 109 5.14 7.58 -2.85
N PHE A 110 6.36 7.33 -3.33
CA PHE A 110 7.44 8.30 -3.29
C PHE A 110 7.10 9.57 -4.09
N ASP A 111 6.66 9.41 -5.34
CA ASP A 111 6.26 10.55 -6.17
C ASP A 111 5.16 11.39 -5.50
N TRP A 112 4.19 10.75 -4.85
CA TRP A 112 3.13 11.45 -4.15
C TRP A 112 3.64 12.20 -2.92
N CYS A 113 4.47 11.56 -2.10
CA CYS A 113 5.05 12.16 -0.90
C CYS A 113 5.93 13.36 -1.25
N MET A 114 6.77 13.23 -2.27
CA MET A 114 7.72 14.27 -2.70
C MET A 114 7.05 15.48 -3.35
N ASN A 115 5.95 15.26 -4.08
CA ASN A 115 5.32 16.33 -4.86
C ASN A 115 4.06 16.91 -4.20
N ARG A 116 3.40 16.21 -3.28
CA ARG A 116 2.07 16.60 -2.77
C ARG A 116 1.93 16.69 -1.26
N CYS A 117 2.76 16.00 -0.47
CA CYS A 117 2.64 16.06 1.00
C CYS A 117 3.31 17.28 1.64
N GLY A 118 4.05 18.10 0.87
CA GLY A 118 4.81 19.23 1.42
C GLY A 118 5.88 18.81 2.43
N LEU A 119 6.32 17.55 2.39
CA LEU A 119 7.40 17.04 3.24
C LEU A 119 8.73 17.65 2.78
N ASP A 120 9.55 18.12 3.71
CA ASP A 120 10.88 18.64 3.37
C ASP A 120 11.70 17.54 2.67
N LYS A 121 12.22 17.87 1.48
CA LYS A 121 12.90 16.97 0.55
C LYS A 121 14.17 16.33 1.14
N ARG A 122 14.65 16.82 2.29
CA ARG A 122 15.97 16.50 2.84
C ARG A 122 15.99 15.49 3.99
N CYS A 123 14.88 15.20 4.69
CA CYS A 123 14.99 14.53 6.00
C CYS A 123 13.97 13.43 6.36
N PHE A 124 13.03 13.01 5.48
CA PHE A 124 12.03 12.01 5.92
C PHE A 124 11.57 11.00 4.85
N ALA A 125 11.51 11.38 3.57
CA ALA A 125 11.11 10.45 2.51
C ALA A 125 12.16 9.35 2.26
N ILE A 126 13.44 9.66 2.50
CA ILE A 126 14.54 8.70 2.36
C ILE A 126 14.46 7.65 3.47
N ASP A 127 14.26 8.06 4.73
CA ASP A 127 14.27 7.14 5.89
C ASP A 127 13.14 6.11 5.88
N LEU A 128 11.98 6.46 5.31
CA LEU A 128 10.84 5.55 5.12
C LEU A 128 11.02 4.58 3.94
N ILE A 129 11.91 4.87 2.99
CA ILE A 129 12.18 4.05 1.80
C ILE A 129 13.38 3.13 2.01
N THR A 130 14.36 3.51 2.84
CA THR A 130 15.58 2.74 3.07
C THR A 130 15.54 1.79 4.28
N ASN A 131 14.40 1.59 4.95
CA ASN A 131 14.29 0.71 6.13
C ASN A 131 15.32 1.03 7.23
N ARG A 132 15.37 2.29 7.68
CA ARG A 132 16.07 2.63 8.93
C ARG A 132 15.24 3.60 9.75
N LEU A 133 14.21 3.08 10.41
CA LEU A 133 13.67 3.70 11.61
C LEU A 133 14.72 3.51 12.72
N GLU A 134 15.81 4.27 12.69
CA GLU A 134 16.51 4.52 13.95
C GLU A 134 15.71 5.56 14.72
N PRO A 135 15.53 5.38 16.04
CA PRO A 135 14.94 6.41 16.86
C PRO A 135 15.77 7.66 16.69
N PHE A 136 15.11 8.79 16.48
CA PHE A 136 15.74 10.09 16.60
C PHE A 136 16.26 10.18 18.04
N GLU A 137 17.53 9.86 18.25
CA GLU A 137 18.24 10.28 19.45
C GLU A 137 18.12 11.81 19.44
N THR A 138 17.30 12.33 20.34
CA THR A 138 17.36 13.73 20.72
C THR A 138 18.78 13.96 21.19
N SER A 139 19.60 14.61 20.37
CA SER A 139 20.85 15.18 20.85
C SER A 139 20.46 16.18 21.95
N LEU A 140 20.75 15.76 23.19
CA LEU A 140 21.09 16.68 24.25
C LEU A 140 22.34 17.41 23.79
N ASP A 141 22.15 18.53 23.10
CA ASP A 141 23.20 19.52 22.90
C ASP A 141 22.95 20.67 23.86
N ASP A 142 23.63 20.58 25.00
CA ASP A 142 24.34 21.65 25.70
C ASP A 142 23.83 23.09 25.54
N HIS A 143 23.12 23.57 26.57
CA HIS A 143 23.50 24.81 27.25
C HIS A 143 23.07 24.81 28.73
#